data_AF-A0A2I0Q9H9-F1
#
_entry.id   AF-A0A2I0Q9H9-F1
#
_cell.length_a   1.000
_cell.length_b   1.000
_cell.length_c   1.000
_cell.angle_alpha   90.00
_cell.angle_beta   90.00
_cell.angle_gamma   90.00
#
_symmetry.space_group_name_H-M   'P 1'
#
loop_
_entity.id
_entity.type
_entity.pdbx_description
1 polymer ?
#
loop_
_entity_poly.entity_id
_entity_poly.type
_entity_poly.pdbx_seq_one_letter_code
_entity_poly.pdbx_strand_id
1 'polypeptide(L)'
;MYAYFNGNGEGLARYEKDLFYSIDKSYDLYHLFFLLLLDVKEYAEQRTELAKNKRVPTEKDLNPNLKFIENRVIKQLTSTNRLYKYIDEKKLSWIDHPELIKKTKFIFKLINLPKFHSNNDHLMEQLFEIESGIYSIDQNQNLHNLSIPSTLLLEKYKDKLFEFGHVFYVAGAVTDSMLKLLKIQSKIDETLIIVKDFTRIFASPEIFNSYIKAGGNIQLLHKNKLIAICINPTSPSGYNLDSFELCKQLQKELNIPVYDIKKTF
;
A
#
# COMPACT_ATOMS: atom_id res chain seq x y z
N MET A 1 46.73 -16.25 11.04
CA MET A 1 48.18 -16.20 10.75
C MET A 1 48.35 -16.59 9.28
N TYR A 2 48.18 -15.69 8.30
CA TYR A 2 49.28 -14.97 7.63
C TYR A 2 48.74 -14.06 6.49
N ALA A 3 47.83 -13.12 6.76
CA ALA A 3 47.37 -12.16 5.73
C ALA A 3 47.03 -10.77 6.29
N TYR A 4 47.58 -10.41 7.45
CA TYR A 4 47.20 -9.17 8.15
C TYR A 4 48.38 -8.20 8.39
N PHE A 5 49.57 -8.47 7.84
CA PHE A 5 50.78 -7.70 8.18
C PHE A 5 51.47 -6.97 7.01
N ASN A 6 50.91 -7.01 5.78
CA ASN A 6 51.57 -6.44 4.60
C ASN A 6 50.83 -5.24 3.98
N GLY A 7 50.21 -4.36 4.79
CA GLY A 7 49.52 -3.16 4.29
C GLY A 7 49.26 -2.10 5.37
N ASN A 8 50.29 -1.76 6.15
CA ASN A 8 50.17 -1.22 7.51
C ASN A 8 49.91 0.30 7.62
N GLY A 9 49.11 0.91 6.73
CA GLY A 9 48.74 2.33 6.85
C GLY A 9 47.28 2.59 6.47
N GLU A 10 46.90 2.28 5.24
CA GLU A 10 45.56 2.57 4.73
C GLU A 10 44.49 1.57 5.21
N GLY A 11 44.88 0.32 5.47
CA GLY A 11 43.97 -0.70 5.98
C GLY A 11 43.49 -0.41 7.40
N LEU A 12 44.41 -0.01 8.29
CA LEU A 12 44.10 0.22 9.70
C LEU A 12 43.09 1.36 9.89
N ALA A 13 43.31 2.49 9.20
CA ALA A 13 42.39 3.64 9.23
C ALA A 13 41.02 3.31 8.62
N ARG A 14 40.97 2.43 7.61
CA ARG A 14 39.72 1.94 7.04
C ARG A 14 38.96 1.05 8.03
N TYR A 15 39.64 0.11 8.69
CA TYR A 15 39.03 -0.75 9.70
C TYR A 15 38.51 0.05 10.91
N GLU A 16 39.23 1.09 11.30
CA GLU A 16 38.80 2.00 12.37
C GLU A 16 37.51 2.75 11.98
N LYS A 17 37.44 3.29 10.75
CA LYS A 17 36.21 3.93 10.24
C LYS A 17 35.03 2.95 10.17
N ASP A 18 35.25 1.74 9.69
CA ASP A 18 34.20 0.71 9.60
C ASP A 18 33.70 0.30 10.99
N LEU A 19 34.62 0.21 11.97
CA LEU A 19 34.28 -0.05 13.37
C LEU A 19 33.40 1.08 13.95
N PHE A 20 33.83 2.34 13.84
CA PHE A 20 33.05 3.47 14.33
C PHE A 20 31.69 3.57 13.65
N TYR A 21 31.62 3.32 12.34
CA TYR A 21 30.36 3.24 11.62
C TYR A 21 29.42 2.16 12.17
N SER A 22 29.95 0.97 12.47
CA SER A 22 29.15 -0.12 13.05
C SER A 22 28.65 0.20 14.47
N ILE A 23 29.44 0.92 15.27
CA ILE A 23 29.06 1.39 16.60
C ILE A 23 27.92 2.41 16.49
N ASP A 24 28.07 3.40 15.60
CA ASP A 24 27.04 4.40 15.35
C ASP A 24 25.72 3.76 14.89
N LYS A 25 25.78 2.77 14.00
CA LYS A 25 24.59 2.03 13.55
C LYS A 25 23.93 1.22 14.66
N SER A 26 24.74 0.62 15.53
CA SER A 26 24.22 -0.08 16.71
C SER A 26 23.54 0.88 17.69
N TYR A 27 24.07 2.10 17.80
CA TYR A 27 23.49 3.17 18.61
C TYR A 27 22.17 3.71 18.03
N ASP A 28 22.10 3.89 16.70
CA ASP A 28 20.86 4.21 15.99
C ASP A 28 19.79 3.14 16.24
N LEU A 29 20.17 1.85 16.15
CA LEU A 29 19.27 0.72 16.39
C LEU A 29 18.72 0.70 17.82
N TYR A 30 19.54 1.08 18.81
CA TYR A 30 19.11 1.17 20.20
C TYR A 30 18.07 2.28 20.42
N HIS A 31 18.20 3.42 19.73
CA HIS A 31 17.20 4.49 19.77
C HIS A 31 15.91 4.06 19.08
N LEU A 32 16.01 3.33 17.97
CA LEU A 32 14.85 2.70 17.35
C LEU A 32 14.17 1.73 18.33
N PHE A 33 14.92 0.86 19.01
CA PHE A 33 14.33 -0.07 19.99
C PHE A 33 13.54 0.64 21.10
N PHE A 34 14.02 1.79 21.59
CA PHE A 34 13.24 2.61 22.51
C PHE A 34 12.00 3.23 21.87
N LEU A 35 12.09 3.69 20.63
CA LEU A 35 10.93 4.16 19.88
C LEU A 35 9.86 3.05 19.76
N LEU A 36 10.27 1.81 19.49
CA LEU A 36 9.36 0.65 19.45
C LEU A 36 8.65 0.42 20.79
N LEU A 37 9.36 0.57 21.92
CA LEU A 37 8.74 0.45 23.24
C LEU A 37 7.65 1.51 23.47
N LEU A 38 7.84 2.72 22.95
CA LEU A 38 6.83 3.78 22.98
C LEU A 38 5.64 3.45 22.08
N ASP A 39 5.89 3.01 20.84
CA ASP A 39 4.84 2.62 19.90
C ASP A 39 3.96 1.48 20.44
N VAL A 40 4.57 0.48 21.10
CA VAL A 40 3.85 -0.64 21.72
C VAL A 40 3.00 -0.18 22.91
N LYS A 41 3.49 0.79 23.70
CA LYS A 41 2.71 1.40 24.79
C LYS A 41 1.50 2.13 24.25
N GLU A 42 1.66 2.90 23.19
CA GLU A 42 0.56 3.65 22.58
C GLU A 42 -0.48 2.74 21.94
N TYR A 43 -0.05 1.67 21.27
CA TYR A 43 -0.96 0.63 20.78
C TYR A 43 -1.77 -0.01 21.91
N ALA A 44 -1.15 -0.26 23.07
CA ALA A 44 -1.85 -0.78 24.25
C ALA A 44 -2.88 0.23 24.79
N GLU A 45 -2.57 1.54 24.79
CA GLU A 45 -3.49 2.61 25.19
C GLU A 45 -4.73 2.64 24.29
N GLN A 46 -4.53 2.70 22.97
CA GLN A 46 -5.63 2.72 21.99
C GLN A 46 -6.51 1.49 22.09
N ARG A 47 -5.90 0.29 22.18
CA ARG A 47 -6.65 -0.96 22.34
C ARG A 47 -7.51 -0.93 23.61
N THR A 48 -7.00 -0.33 24.67
CA THR A 48 -7.70 -0.17 25.94
C THR A 48 -8.87 0.83 25.84
N GLU A 49 -8.67 1.95 25.15
CA GLU A 49 -9.74 2.92 24.89
C GLU A 49 -10.86 2.36 24.00
N LEU A 50 -10.49 1.68 22.91
CA LEU A 50 -11.45 1.01 22.03
C LEU A 50 -12.24 -0.07 22.78
N ALA A 51 -11.60 -0.79 23.70
CA ALA A 51 -12.25 -1.79 24.53
C ALA A 51 -13.31 -1.17 25.46
N LYS A 52 -13.00 -0.03 26.09
CA LYS A 52 -13.95 0.73 26.94
C LYS A 52 -15.15 1.25 26.15
N ASN A 53 -14.94 1.64 24.89
CA ASN A 53 -15.96 2.24 24.04
C ASN A 53 -16.81 1.21 23.25
N LYS A 54 -16.67 -0.09 23.52
CA LYS A 54 -17.53 -1.12 22.92
C LYS A 54 -19.00 -0.91 23.29
N ARG A 55 -19.92 -1.23 22.37
CA ARG A 55 -21.38 -1.20 22.62
C ARG A 55 -21.83 -2.10 23.78
N VAL A 56 -21.11 -3.19 24.03
CA VAL A 56 -21.31 -4.08 25.19
C VAL A 56 -19.93 -4.38 25.79
N PRO A 57 -19.43 -3.55 26.72
CA PRO A 57 -18.15 -3.77 27.36
C PRO A 57 -18.24 -4.85 28.44
N THR A 58 -17.24 -5.72 28.53
CA THR A 58 -17.11 -6.67 29.65
C THR A 58 -16.49 -6.01 30.88
N GLU A 59 -16.60 -6.61 32.07
CA GLU A 59 -15.96 -6.06 33.29
C GLU A 59 -14.44 -5.84 33.14
N LYS A 60 -13.77 -6.70 32.36
CA LYS A 60 -12.34 -6.55 32.03
C LYS A 60 -12.06 -5.41 31.05
N ASP A 61 -13.03 -5.05 30.21
CA ASP A 61 -12.92 -3.89 29.31
C ASP A 61 -13.10 -2.58 30.08
N LEU A 62 -13.98 -2.55 31.09
CA LEU A 62 -14.20 -1.40 31.97
C LEU A 62 -13.03 -1.19 32.94
N ASN A 63 -12.42 -2.28 33.42
CA ASN A 63 -11.28 -2.29 34.35
C ASN A 63 -10.02 -2.94 33.74
N PRO A 64 -9.40 -2.30 32.74
CA PRO A 64 -8.21 -2.84 32.07
C PRO A 64 -6.97 -2.78 32.97
N ASN A 65 -6.04 -3.71 32.77
CA ASN A 65 -4.76 -3.71 33.46
C ASN A 65 -3.82 -2.65 32.87
N LEU A 66 -3.58 -1.58 33.63
CA LEU A 66 -2.74 -0.45 33.22
C LEU A 66 -1.25 -0.62 33.55
N LYS A 67 -0.81 -1.74 34.14
CA LYS A 67 0.59 -1.94 34.60
C LYS A 67 1.64 -1.66 33.52
N PHE A 68 1.34 -1.98 32.26
CA PHE A 68 2.24 -1.73 31.14
C PHE A 68 2.20 -0.25 30.70
N ILE A 69 1.00 0.31 30.53
CA ILE A 69 0.78 1.71 30.13
C ILE A 69 1.39 2.68 31.15
N GLU A 70 1.25 2.37 32.44
CA GLU A 70 1.72 3.19 33.55
C GLU A 70 3.17 2.91 33.98
N ASN A 71 3.90 2.10 33.21
CA ASN A 71 5.26 1.72 33.55
C ASN A 71 6.15 2.96 33.72
N ARG A 72 6.86 3.04 34.85
CA ARG A 72 7.69 4.19 35.21
C ARG A 72 8.81 4.46 34.20
N VAL A 73 9.41 3.42 33.63
CA VAL A 73 10.45 3.54 32.61
C VAL A 73 9.88 4.16 31.34
N ILE A 74 8.70 3.69 30.92
CA ILE A 74 8.03 4.23 29.72
C ILE A 74 7.61 5.69 29.93
N LYS A 75 7.07 6.02 31.11
CA LYS A 75 6.76 7.42 31.47
C LYS A 75 8.01 8.32 31.40
N GLN A 76 9.14 7.86 31.93
CA GLN A 76 10.41 8.61 31.88
C GLN A 76 10.93 8.80 30.45
N LEU A 77 10.79 7.77 29.60
CA LEU A 77 11.15 7.86 28.19
C LEU A 77 10.28 8.89 27.46
N THR A 78 8.97 8.92 27.73
CA THR A 78 8.07 9.91 27.13
C THR A 78 8.28 11.33 27.65
N SER A 79 8.64 11.51 28.93
CA SER A 79 8.86 12.85 29.51
C SER A 79 10.18 13.48 29.05
N THR A 80 11.11 12.66 28.54
CA THR A 80 12.45 13.13 28.18
C THR A 80 12.52 13.41 26.69
N ASN A 81 12.69 14.67 26.30
CA ASN A 81 12.76 15.08 24.89
C ASN A 81 14.06 14.63 24.16
N ARG A 82 14.99 13.96 24.85
CA ARG A 82 16.29 13.54 24.28
C ARG A 82 16.14 12.49 23.18
N LEU A 83 15.25 11.50 23.39
CA LEU A 83 15.03 10.43 22.43
C LEU A 83 14.45 11.00 21.12
N TYR A 84 13.37 11.79 21.23
CA TYR A 84 12.77 12.45 20.07
C TYR A 84 13.72 13.42 19.37
N LYS A 85 14.54 14.17 20.12
CA LYS A 85 15.56 15.04 19.54
C LYS A 85 16.62 14.26 18.75
N TYR A 86 17.12 13.14 19.28
CA TYR A 86 18.09 12.30 18.57
C TYR A 86 17.48 11.66 17.31
N ILE A 87 16.23 11.19 17.41
CA ILE A 87 15.48 10.62 16.29
C ILE A 87 15.29 11.65 15.18
N ASP A 88 14.95 12.90 15.53
CA ASP A 88 14.75 13.99 14.58
C ASP A 88 16.08 14.42 13.91
N GLU A 89 17.14 14.61 14.70
CA GLU A 89 18.48 14.97 14.19
C GLU A 89 19.05 13.92 13.25
N LYS A 90 18.87 12.63 13.55
CA LYS A 90 19.34 11.50 12.73
C LYS A 90 18.33 11.04 11.67
N LYS A 91 17.13 11.63 11.67
CA LYS A 91 15.99 11.23 10.80
C LYS A 91 15.68 9.74 10.86
N LEU A 92 15.72 9.16 12.05
CA LEU A 92 15.43 7.74 12.28
C LEU A 92 13.92 7.50 12.28
N SER A 93 13.47 6.49 11.55
CA SER A 93 12.05 6.15 11.44
C SER A 93 11.88 4.65 11.32
N TRP A 94 10.87 4.09 12.00
CA TRP A 94 10.39 2.73 11.75
C TRP A 94 9.62 2.63 10.43
N ILE A 95 9.16 3.76 9.90
CA ILE A 95 8.34 3.83 8.69
C ILE A 95 9.25 3.95 7.49
N ASP A 96 9.21 2.92 6.66
CA ASP A 96 9.86 2.87 5.37
C ASP A 96 9.13 3.82 4.39
N HIS A 97 9.56 5.09 4.35
CA HIS A 97 9.09 6.10 3.38
C HIS A 97 9.00 5.55 1.94
N PRO A 98 10.00 4.80 1.44
CA PRO A 98 9.91 4.08 0.16
C PRO A 98 8.64 3.27 -0.05
N GLU A 99 8.18 2.49 0.93
CA GLU A 99 7.00 1.64 0.78
C GLU A 99 5.71 2.45 0.69
N LEU A 100 5.57 3.51 1.48
CA LEU A 100 4.43 4.41 1.40
C LEU A 100 4.37 5.11 0.03
N ILE A 101 5.52 5.58 -0.46
CA ILE A 101 5.63 6.23 -1.78
C ILE A 101 5.29 5.23 -2.90
N LYS A 102 5.82 4.01 -2.84
CA LYS A 102 5.50 2.94 -3.82
C LYS A 102 4.01 2.63 -3.84
N LYS A 103 3.38 2.43 -2.67
CA LYS A 103 1.94 2.15 -2.57
C LYS A 103 1.11 3.31 -3.13
N THR A 104 1.45 4.54 -2.77
CA THR A 104 0.75 5.74 -3.25
C THR A 104 0.88 5.88 -4.76
N LYS A 105 2.09 5.66 -5.30
CA LYS A 105 2.36 5.66 -6.74
C LYS A 105 1.57 4.59 -7.48
N PHE A 106 1.41 3.40 -6.88
CA PHE A 106 0.60 2.35 -7.45
C PHE A 106 -0.88 2.76 -7.51
N ILE A 107 -1.45 3.28 -6.42
CA ILE A 107 -2.84 3.76 -6.42
C ILE A 107 -3.03 4.91 -7.42
N PHE A 108 -2.10 5.85 -7.49
CA PHE A 108 -2.09 6.92 -8.48
C PHE A 108 -2.13 6.38 -9.92
N LYS A 109 -1.36 5.32 -10.20
CA LYS A 109 -1.37 4.64 -11.49
C LYS A 109 -2.74 4.02 -11.79
N LEU A 110 -3.36 3.37 -10.81
CA LEU A 110 -4.69 2.76 -10.98
C LEU A 110 -5.78 3.81 -11.25
N ILE A 111 -5.76 4.95 -10.55
CA ILE A 111 -6.73 6.03 -10.76
C ILE A 111 -6.61 6.62 -12.18
N ASN A 112 -5.38 6.67 -12.72
CA ASN A 112 -5.09 7.25 -14.03
C ASN A 112 -5.26 6.30 -15.21
N LEU A 113 -5.75 5.07 -14.98
CA LEU A 113 -5.99 4.11 -16.06
C LEU A 113 -6.89 4.70 -17.18
N PRO A 114 -6.74 4.20 -18.42
CA PRO A 114 -7.55 4.65 -19.54
C PRO A 114 -9.04 4.40 -19.28
N LYS A 115 -9.88 5.34 -19.71
CA LYS A 115 -11.34 5.17 -19.65
C LYS A 115 -11.78 4.27 -20.80
N PHE A 116 -12.67 3.33 -20.53
CA PHE A 116 -13.33 2.55 -21.56
C PHE A 116 -14.32 3.43 -22.33
N HIS A 117 -14.22 3.42 -23.65
CA HIS A 117 -15.13 4.11 -24.54
C HIS A 117 -15.80 3.07 -25.43
N SER A 118 -17.13 3.06 -25.41
CA SER A 118 -17.96 2.27 -26.32
C SER A 118 -18.75 3.21 -27.21
N ASN A 119 -19.00 2.80 -28.45
CA ASN A 119 -19.88 3.51 -29.38
C ASN A 119 -21.37 3.20 -29.12
N ASN A 120 -21.65 2.26 -28.22
CA ASN A 120 -22.99 1.85 -27.85
C ASN A 120 -23.32 2.32 -26.42
N ASP A 121 -24.14 3.36 -26.31
CA ASP A 121 -24.55 3.93 -25.02
C ASP A 121 -25.36 2.92 -24.19
N HIS A 122 -26.16 2.06 -24.83
CA HIS A 122 -26.94 1.03 -24.14
C HIS A 122 -26.04 0.02 -23.42
N LEU A 123 -24.92 -0.37 -24.03
CA LEU A 123 -23.94 -1.24 -23.37
C LEU A 123 -23.37 -0.56 -22.12
N MET A 124 -23.06 0.73 -22.19
CA MET A 124 -22.53 1.46 -21.03
C MET A 124 -23.53 1.48 -19.88
N GLU A 125 -24.81 1.76 -20.14
CA GLU A 125 -25.88 1.71 -19.14
C GLU A 125 -26.00 0.33 -18.49
N GLN A 126 -26.01 -0.75 -19.29
CA GLN A 126 -26.04 -2.11 -18.78
C GLN A 126 -24.84 -2.42 -17.87
N LEU A 127 -23.63 -2.00 -18.26
CA LEU A 127 -22.42 -2.20 -17.45
C LEU A 127 -22.51 -1.47 -16.10
N PHE A 128 -23.14 -0.30 -16.06
CA PHE A 128 -23.32 0.47 -14.82
C PHE A 128 -24.26 -0.21 -13.82
N GLU A 129 -25.35 -0.82 -14.30
CA GLU A 129 -26.36 -1.52 -13.49
C GLU A 129 -25.83 -2.84 -12.90
N ILE A 130 -24.88 -3.48 -13.56
CA ILE A 130 -24.31 -4.73 -13.09
C ILE A 130 -23.44 -4.48 -11.85
N GLU A 131 -23.84 -5.10 -10.73
CA GLU A 131 -23.12 -4.99 -9.45
C GLU A 131 -22.18 -6.17 -9.16
N SER A 132 -22.41 -7.33 -9.79
CA SER A 132 -21.62 -8.54 -9.50
C SER A 132 -21.49 -9.47 -10.70
N GLY A 133 -20.42 -10.27 -10.68
CA GLY A 133 -20.10 -11.25 -11.73
C GLY A 133 -19.00 -10.80 -12.69
N ILE A 134 -18.75 -11.67 -13.67
CA ILE A 134 -17.80 -11.47 -14.77
C ILE A 134 -18.58 -11.70 -16.06
N TYR A 135 -18.43 -10.78 -17.00
CA TYR A 135 -19.14 -10.77 -18.27
C TYR A 135 -18.12 -10.71 -19.39
N SER A 136 -18.43 -11.33 -20.52
CA SER A 136 -17.68 -11.16 -21.76
C SER A 136 -18.45 -10.23 -22.69
N ILE A 137 -17.72 -9.48 -23.49
CA ILE A 137 -18.30 -8.61 -24.53
C ILE A 137 -17.87 -9.18 -25.88
N ASP A 138 -18.86 -9.48 -26.72
CA ASP A 138 -18.63 -10.02 -28.06
C ASP A 138 -18.23 -8.92 -29.07
N GLN A 139 -17.88 -9.34 -30.30
CA GLN A 139 -17.53 -8.42 -31.39
C GLN A 139 -18.69 -7.48 -31.79
N ASN A 140 -19.93 -7.86 -31.49
CA ASN A 140 -21.14 -7.08 -31.75
C ASN A 140 -21.51 -6.17 -30.57
N GLN A 141 -20.68 -6.09 -29.53
CA GLN A 141 -20.93 -5.35 -28.29
C GLN A 141 -22.18 -5.85 -27.52
N ASN A 142 -22.48 -7.14 -27.58
CA ASN A 142 -23.43 -7.75 -26.66
C ASN A 142 -22.71 -8.30 -25.43
N LEU A 143 -23.38 -8.14 -24.29
CA LEU A 143 -22.90 -8.57 -23.00
C LEU A 143 -23.38 -10.00 -22.69
N HIS A 144 -22.44 -10.91 -22.49
CA HIS A 144 -22.71 -12.30 -22.16
C HIS A 144 -22.29 -12.58 -20.72
N ASN A 145 -23.23 -13.06 -19.89
CA ASN A 145 -22.92 -13.45 -18.53
C ASN A 145 -22.22 -14.80 -18.53
N LEU A 146 -20.95 -14.82 -18.12
CA LEU A 146 -20.16 -16.05 -18.07
C LEU A 146 -20.63 -17.03 -16.99
N SER A 147 -21.58 -16.61 -16.14
CA SER A 147 -22.12 -17.37 -15.02
C SER A 147 -21.04 -17.85 -14.06
N ILE A 148 -19.96 -17.06 -13.93
CA ILE A 148 -18.86 -17.32 -13.00
C ILE A 148 -19.15 -16.55 -11.71
N PRO A 149 -19.48 -17.23 -10.60
CA PRO A 149 -19.89 -16.54 -9.38
C PRO A 149 -18.75 -15.75 -8.72
N SER A 150 -17.48 -16.07 -9.01
CA SER A 150 -16.32 -15.37 -8.44
C SER A 150 -15.05 -15.54 -9.29
N THR A 151 -14.19 -14.51 -9.30
CA THR A 151 -12.85 -14.55 -9.91
C THR A 151 -11.96 -15.66 -9.34
N LEU A 152 -12.29 -16.20 -8.16
CA LEU A 152 -11.56 -17.31 -7.54
C LEU A 152 -11.79 -18.67 -8.24
N LEU A 153 -12.89 -18.81 -8.99
CA LEU A 153 -13.24 -20.05 -9.69
C LEU A 153 -12.82 -20.05 -11.16
N LEU A 154 -12.16 -18.99 -11.63
CA LEU A 154 -11.77 -18.82 -13.03
C LEU A 154 -10.95 -19.99 -13.60
N GLU A 155 -10.16 -20.67 -12.76
CA GLU A 155 -9.36 -21.82 -13.21
C GLU A 155 -10.21 -23.00 -13.70
N LYS A 156 -11.43 -23.17 -13.19
CA LYS A 156 -12.36 -24.24 -13.58
C LYS A 156 -13.20 -23.91 -14.81
N TYR A 157 -13.24 -22.63 -15.21
CA TYR A 157 -14.11 -22.13 -16.28
C TYR A 157 -13.32 -21.45 -17.40
N LYS A 158 -12.07 -21.88 -17.63
CA LYS A 158 -11.17 -21.31 -18.65
C LYS A 158 -11.80 -21.34 -20.05
N ASP A 159 -12.43 -22.44 -20.41
CA ASP A 159 -13.02 -22.62 -21.74
C ASP A 159 -14.21 -21.67 -21.98
N LYS A 160 -15.02 -21.43 -20.93
CA LYS A 160 -16.16 -20.50 -21.00
C LYS A 160 -15.73 -19.04 -21.06
N LEU A 161 -14.60 -18.71 -20.43
CA LEU A 161 -14.13 -17.32 -20.39
C LEU A 161 -13.93 -16.78 -21.81
N PHE A 162 -13.29 -17.55 -22.68
CA PHE A 162 -12.92 -17.13 -24.03
C PHE A 162 -13.96 -17.48 -25.10
N GLU A 163 -15.14 -17.95 -24.70
CA GLU A 163 -16.20 -18.39 -25.62
C GLU A 163 -16.70 -17.25 -26.51
N PHE A 164 -16.80 -16.03 -25.94
CA PHE A 164 -17.39 -14.87 -26.61
C PHE A 164 -16.37 -13.79 -26.99
N GLY A 165 -15.10 -13.95 -26.63
CA GLY A 165 -14.04 -13.01 -26.97
C GLY A 165 -13.00 -12.79 -25.87
N HIS A 166 -12.19 -11.74 -26.05
CA HIS A 166 -11.08 -11.36 -25.16
C HIS A 166 -11.37 -10.08 -24.36
N VAL A 167 -12.59 -9.55 -24.45
CA VAL A 167 -13.03 -8.37 -23.69
C VAL A 167 -13.88 -8.82 -22.51
N PHE A 168 -13.45 -8.49 -21.30
CA PHE A 168 -14.07 -8.91 -20.06
C PHE A 168 -14.50 -7.72 -19.24
N TYR A 169 -15.77 -7.68 -18.81
CA TYR A 169 -16.22 -6.77 -17.78
C TYR A 169 -16.24 -7.47 -16.42
N VAL A 170 -15.60 -6.85 -15.43
CA VAL A 170 -15.54 -7.34 -14.05
C VAL A 170 -16.24 -6.33 -13.15
N ALA A 171 -17.44 -6.67 -12.70
CA ALA A 171 -18.18 -5.87 -11.73
C ALA A 171 -17.68 -6.05 -10.30
N GLY A 172 -17.12 -7.24 -10.00
CA GLY A 172 -16.51 -7.59 -8.72
C GLY A 172 -15.07 -7.08 -8.58
N ALA A 173 -14.20 -7.92 -8.00
CA ALA A 173 -12.79 -7.61 -7.78
C ALA A 173 -11.88 -8.28 -8.83
N VAL A 174 -11.01 -7.50 -9.47
CA VAL A 174 -9.89 -8.01 -10.28
C VAL A 174 -8.75 -8.38 -9.34
N THR A 175 -8.48 -9.68 -9.21
CA THR A 175 -7.50 -10.23 -8.26
C THR A 175 -6.22 -10.67 -8.95
N ASP A 176 -5.17 -10.89 -8.15
CA ASP A 176 -3.91 -11.46 -8.63
C ASP A 176 -4.07 -12.78 -9.38
N SER A 177 -4.98 -13.65 -8.93
CA SER A 177 -5.27 -14.92 -9.57
C SER A 177 -5.85 -14.74 -10.97
N MET A 178 -6.75 -13.76 -11.14
CA MET A 178 -7.33 -13.44 -12.45
C MET A 178 -6.25 -12.94 -13.43
N LEU A 179 -5.41 -11.99 -12.99
CA LEU A 179 -4.37 -11.44 -13.85
C LEU A 179 -3.32 -12.49 -14.22
N LYS A 180 -2.93 -13.35 -13.28
CA LYS A 180 -2.03 -14.48 -13.56
C LYS A 180 -2.62 -15.45 -14.58
N LEU A 181 -3.90 -15.78 -14.45
CA LEU A 181 -4.59 -16.69 -15.38
C LEU A 181 -4.64 -16.12 -16.79
N LEU A 182 -5.02 -14.84 -16.91
CA LEU A 182 -5.11 -14.16 -18.20
C LEU A 182 -3.73 -13.96 -18.84
N LYS A 183 -2.69 -13.75 -18.03
CA LYS A 183 -1.31 -13.60 -18.51
C LYS A 183 -0.78 -14.83 -19.23
N ILE A 184 -1.18 -16.03 -18.82
CA ILE A 184 -0.67 -17.30 -19.38
C ILE A 184 -1.22 -17.57 -20.79
N GLN A 185 -2.26 -16.86 -21.21
CA GLN A 185 -2.95 -17.12 -22.48
C GLN A 185 -2.21 -16.54 -23.67
N SER A 186 -2.29 -17.22 -24.82
CA SER A 186 -1.58 -16.85 -26.06
C SER A 186 -2.04 -15.54 -26.70
N LYS A 187 -3.21 -15.01 -26.30
CA LYS A 187 -3.84 -13.81 -26.85
C LYS A 187 -3.97 -12.67 -25.84
N ILE A 188 -2.95 -12.50 -25.01
CA ILE A 188 -2.95 -11.45 -23.99
C ILE A 188 -3.05 -10.03 -24.58
N ASP A 189 -2.47 -9.80 -25.77
CA ASP A 189 -2.49 -8.50 -26.45
C ASP A 189 -3.91 -8.09 -26.91
N GLU A 190 -4.79 -9.07 -27.14
CA GLU A 190 -6.22 -8.85 -27.46
C GLU A 190 -7.08 -8.74 -26.19
N THR A 191 -6.51 -9.02 -25.02
CA THR A 191 -7.26 -9.11 -23.76
C THR A 191 -7.46 -7.75 -23.12
N LEU A 192 -8.72 -7.33 -23.02
CA LEU A 192 -9.15 -6.10 -22.37
C LEU A 192 -10.02 -6.41 -21.15
N ILE A 193 -9.59 -5.96 -19.98
CA ILE A 193 -10.38 -6.01 -18.75
C ILE A 193 -10.99 -4.62 -18.51
N ILE A 194 -12.31 -4.56 -18.46
CA ILE A 194 -13.09 -3.39 -18.09
C ILE A 194 -13.50 -3.55 -16.64
N VAL A 195 -13.20 -2.55 -15.82
CA VAL A 195 -13.54 -2.52 -14.40
C VAL A 195 -14.37 -1.29 -14.11
N LYS A 196 -15.34 -1.39 -13.19
CA LYS A 196 -16.23 -0.26 -12.84
C LYS A 196 -15.44 0.98 -12.44
N ASP A 197 -14.47 0.81 -11.53
CA ASP A 197 -13.56 1.85 -11.07
C ASP A 197 -12.25 1.22 -10.54
N PHE A 198 -11.27 2.07 -10.20
CA PHE A 198 -9.96 1.62 -9.73
C PHE A 198 -10.01 0.87 -8.38
N THR A 199 -11.04 1.08 -7.55
CA THR A 199 -11.18 0.44 -6.23
C THR A 199 -11.50 -1.04 -6.34
N ARG A 200 -11.96 -1.48 -7.51
CA ARG A 200 -12.22 -2.88 -7.85
C ARG A 200 -10.95 -3.65 -8.23
N ILE A 201 -9.80 -3.00 -8.31
CA ILE A 201 -8.51 -3.65 -8.62
C ILE A 201 -7.82 -4.04 -7.31
N PHE A 202 -7.89 -5.33 -6.98
CA PHE A 202 -7.26 -5.95 -5.81
C PHE A 202 -6.06 -6.80 -6.24
N ALA A 203 -5.16 -6.17 -7.00
CA ALA A 203 -3.94 -6.79 -7.48
C ALA A 203 -2.70 -6.17 -6.82
N SER A 204 -1.70 -7.00 -6.56
CA SER A 204 -0.38 -6.54 -6.10
C SER A 204 0.34 -5.77 -7.22
N PRO A 205 1.16 -4.76 -6.89
CA PRO A 205 1.92 -3.98 -7.87
C PRO A 205 2.75 -4.86 -8.80
N GLU A 206 3.34 -5.93 -8.29
CA GLU A 206 4.20 -6.86 -9.04
C GLU A 206 3.39 -7.57 -10.13
N ILE A 207 2.22 -8.11 -9.78
CA ILE A 207 1.39 -8.88 -10.70
C ILE A 207 0.71 -7.96 -11.70
N PHE A 208 0.18 -6.83 -11.25
CA PHE A 208 -0.39 -5.82 -12.12
C PHE A 208 0.62 -5.36 -13.18
N ASN A 209 1.82 -4.96 -12.76
CA ASN A 209 2.86 -4.52 -13.69
C ASN A 209 3.31 -5.66 -14.61
N SER A 210 3.40 -6.89 -14.10
CA SER A 210 3.72 -8.04 -14.93
C SER A 210 2.65 -8.36 -15.98
N TYR A 211 1.37 -8.10 -15.70
CA TYR A 211 0.27 -8.30 -16.63
C TYR A 211 0.29 -7.25 -17.75
N ILE A 212 0.40 -5.97 -17.39
CA ILE A 212 0.50 -4.87 -18.37
C ILE A 212 1.74 -5.03 -19.26
N LYS A 213 2.89 -5.39 -18.68
CA LYS A 213 4.13 -5.64 -19.46
C LYS A 213 4.01 -6.80 -20.43
N ALA A 214 3.15 -7.77 -20.13
CA ALA A 214 2.92 -8.91 -21.00
C ALA A 214 1.97 -8.60 -22.15
N GLY A 215 1.35 -7.41 -22.20
CA GLY A 215 0.44 -6.98 -23.28
C GLY A 215 -1.02 -6.79 -22.84
N GLY A 216 -1.37 -7.17 -21.61
CA GLY A 216 -2.73 -7.08 -21.11
C GLY A 216 -3.21 -5.64 -20.94
N ASN A 217 -4.48 -5.38 -21.25
CA ASN A 217 -5.09 -4.06 -21.18
C ASN A 217 -6.14 -3.98 -20.07
N ILE A 218 -6.16 -2.89 -19.31
CA ILE A 218 -7.15 -2.64 -18.26
C ILE A 218 -7.69 -1.23 -18.41
N GLN A 219 -9.02 -1.10 -18.51
CA GLN A 219 -9.73 0.15 -18.68
C GLN A 219 -10.81 0.33 -17.61
N LEU A 220 -11.07 1.58 -17.23
CA LEU A 220 -12.08 1.94 -16.25
C LEU A 220 -13.36 2.41 -16.93
N LEU A 221 -14.51 1.90 -16.48
CA LEU A 221 -15.81 2.42 -16.89
C LEU A 221 -15.98 3.86 -16.36
N HIS A 222 -15.68 4.06 -15.08
CA HIS A 222 -15.68 5.36 -14.42
C HIS A 222 -14.26 5.80 -14.05
N LYS A 223 -13.75 6.81 -14.77
CA LYS A 223 -12.45 7.44 -14.47
C LYS A 223 -12.63 8.57 -13.46
N ASN A 224 -11.92 8.47 -12.34
CA ASN A 224 -11.90 9.52 -11.32
C ASN A 224 -10.84 10.58 -11.64
N LYS A 225 -11.16 11.86 -11.41
CA LYS A 225 -10.19 12.97 -11.53
C LYS A 225 -9.53 13.19 -10.17
N LEU A 226 -8.27 12.77 -10.04
CA LEU A 226 -7.48 13.05 -8.84
C LEU A 226 -7.01 14.50 -8.85
N ILE A 227 -7.38 15.27 -7.82
CA ILE A 227 -7.09 16.71 -7.73
C ILE A 227 -5.89 16.97 -6.82
N ALA A 228 -5.78 16.23 -5.71
CA ALA A 228 -4.71 16.33 -4.74
C ALA A 228 -4.60 15.04 -3.91
N ILE A 229 -3.46 14.84 -3.25
CA ILE A 229 -3.28 13.84 -2.19
C ILE A 229 -3.15 14.54 -0.86
N CYS A 230 -3.86 14.05 0.15
CA CYS A 230 -3.72 14.55 1.51
C CYS A 230 -3.02 13.46 2.34
N ILE A 231 -1.93 13.83 3.01
CA ILE A 231 -1.23 12.97 3.96
C ILE A 231 -1.62 13.36 5.39
N ASN A 232 -1.81 12.36 6.23
CA ASN A 232 -1.79 12.55 7.67
C ASN A 232 -0.43 12.04 8.17
N PRO A 233 0.55 12.92 8.41
CA PRO A 233 1.88 12.52 8.86
C PRO A 233 1.88 12.02 10.30
N THR A 234 0.81 12.32 11.06
CA THR A 234 0.66 11.83 12.41
C THR A 234 -0.14 10.54 12.42
N SER A 235 0.49 9.46 12.86
CA SER A 235 -0.22 8.22 13.16
C SER A 235 -1.27 8.49 14.26
N PRO A 236 -2.39 7.73 14.31
CA PRO A 236 -3.20 7.64 15.53
C PRO A 236 -2.33 7.31 16.75
N SER A 237 -1.25 6.55 16.51
CA SER A 237 -0.21 6.19 17.47
C SER A 237 0.91 7.25 17.60
N GLY A 238 0.59 8.54 17.47
CA GLY A 238 1.44 9.64 17.98
C GLY A 238 2.76 9.90 17.23
N TYR A 239 3.19 8.99 16.36
CA TYR A 239 4.39 9.14 15.54
C TYR A 239 4.18 10.24 14.49
N ASN A 240 5.16 11.13 14.36
CA ASN A 240 5.14 12.22 13.39
C ASN A 240 6.17 11.95 12.30
N LEU A 241 5.69 11.60 11.11
CA LEU A 241 6.51 11.56 9.90
C LEU A 241 7.02 12.98 9.58
N ASP A 242 8.22 13.09 8.99
CA ASP A 242 8.66 14.35 8.37
C ASP A 242 7.74 14.67 7.19
N SER A 243 6.67 15.39 7.52
CA SER A 243 5.60 15.79 6.61
C SER A 243 6.13 16.60 5.43
N PHE A 244 7.15 17.44 5.67
CA PHE A 244 7.71 18.28 4.63
C PHE A 244 8.46 17.44 3.59
N GLU A 245 9.34 16.55 4.04
CA GLU A 245 10.08 15.67 3.14
C GLU A 245 9.13 14.68 2.41
N LEU A 246 8.15 14.12 3.11
CA LEU A 246 7.16 13.21 2.52
C LEU A 246 6.29 13.91 1.46
N CYS A 247 5.75 15.09 1.76
CA CYS A 247 5.01 15.90 0.79
C CYS A 247 5.87 16.22 -0.44
N LYS A 248 7.11 16.67 -0.22
CA LYS A 248 8.04 17.03 -1.29
C LYS A 248 8.37 15.84 -2.20
N GLN A 249 8.65 14.67 -1.61
CA GLN A 249 8.96 13.46 -2.37
C GLN A 249 7.74 12.96 -3.17
N LEU A 250 6.55 12.92 -2.55
CA LEU A 250 5.33 12.51 -3.24
C LEU A 250 4.94 13.48 -4.35
N GLN A 251 5.04 14.79 -4.10
CA GLN A 251 4.75 15.82 -5.10
C GLN A 251 5.71 15.75 -6.29
N LYS A 252 7.01 15.49 -6.03
CA LYS A 252 8.02 15.28 -7.07
C LYS A 252 7.77 14.03 -7.91
N GLU A 253 7.34 12.93 -7.29
CA GLU A 253 7.11 11.65 -7.98
C GLU A 253 5.78 11.62 -8.76
N LEU A 254 4.74 12.28 -8.25
CA LEU A 254 3.38 12.16 -8.78
C LEU A 254 2.93 13.38 -9.60
N ASN A 255 3.67 14.49 -9.55
CA ASN A 255 3.32 15.76 -10.22
C ASN A 255 1.91 16.26 -9.90
N ILE A 256 1.41 15.99 -8.69
CA ILE A 256 0.13 16.48 -8.19
C ILE A 256 0.31 17.14 -6.82
N PRO A 257 -0.55 18.10 -6.45
CA PRO A 257 -0.48 18.74 -5.13
C PRO A 257 -0.62 17.72 -4.00
N VAL A 258 0.28 17.80 -3.01
CA VAL A 258 0.26 16.98 -1.80
C VAL A 258 0.17 17.88 -0.58
N TYR A 259 -0.81 17.67 0.29
CA TYR A 259 -1.07 18.50 1.45
C TYR A 259 -1.01 17.71 2.75
N ASP A 260 -0.49 18.34 3.80
CA ASP A 260 -0.58 17.84 5.17
C ASP A 260 -1.87 18.30 5.82
N ILE A 261 -2.73 17.35 6.19
CA ILE A 261 -4.05 17.62 6.77
C ILE A 261 -3.96 18.41 8.08
N LYS A 262 -2.87 18.25 8.86
CA LYS A 262 -2.73 18.91 10.17
C LYS A 262 -2.05 20.27 10.14
N LYS A 263 -1.37 20.62 9.05
CA LYS A 263 -0.73 21.94 8.86
C LYS A 263 -1.53 22.87 7.96
N THR A 264 -2.71 22.43 7.51
CA THR A 264 -3.60 23.26 6.72
C THR A 264 -4.55 23.98 7.69
N PHE A 265 -4.46 25.31 7.71
CA PHE A 265 -5.05 26.33 8.61
C PHE A 265 -4.19 26.76 9.80
#